data_AF-A0A9E3R213-F1
#
_entry.id   AF-A0A9E3R213-F1
#
_cell.length_a   1.000
_cell.length_b   1.000
_cell.length_c   1.000
_cell.angle_alpha   90.00
_cell.angle_beta   90.00
_cell.angle_gamma   90.00
#
_symmetry.space_group_name_H-M   'P 1'
#
loop_
_entity.id
_entity.type
_entity.pdbx_description
1 polymer ?
#
loop_
_entity_poly.entity_id
_entity_poly.type
_entity_poly.pdbx_seq_one_letter_code
_entity_poly.pdbx_strand_id
1 'polypeptide(L)'
;MTAPNSRELPVCTCPLVDSETGSAATVVAIECGESEACRLRALGLYEGAQVSVVGKRHCLLVDVSGTRLALGADLAEGITVRPQGRIAS
;
A
#
# COMPACT_ATOMS: atom_id res chain seq x y z
N MET A 1 -4.77 -36.28 0.40
CA MET A 1 -4.70 -35.23 1.45
C MET A 1 -4.67 -33.89 0.72
N THR A 2 -5.72 -33.08 0.98
CA THR A 2 -5.95 -31.64 0.71
C THR A 2 -5.71 -31.06 -0.70
N ALA A 3 -6.82 -30.61 -1.31
CA ALA A 3 -6.88 -29.85 -2.54
C ALA A 3 -6.32 -28.42 -2.37
N PRO A 4 -5.65 -27.82 -3.37
CA PRO A 4 -5.51 -26.37 -3.44
C PRO A 4 -6.77 -25.81 -4.11
N ASN A 5 -7.88 -25.84 -3.39
CA ASN A 5 -9.03 -25.01 -3.76
C ASN A 5 -8.77 -23.64 -3.10
N SER A 6 -7.96 -22.83 -3.76
CA SER A 6 -7.82 -21.42 -3.42
C SER A 6 -7.88 -20.69 -4.74
N ARG A 7 -9.10 -20.27 -5.06
CA ARG A 7 -9.40 -19.26 -6.08
C ARG A 7 -8.88 -17.93 -5.55
N GLU A 8 -7.57 -17.83 -5.34
CA GLU A 8 -6.91 -16.53 -5.26
C GLU A 8 -7.01 -15.96 -6.68
N LEU A 9 -8.02 -15.11 -6.88
CA LEU A 9 -7.98 -14.14 -7.98
C LEU A 9 -6.57 -13.55 -7.94
N PRO A 10 -5.87 -13.40 -9.09
CA PRO A 10 -4.54 -12.79 -9.09
C PRO A 10 -4.65 -11.47 -8.32
N VAL A 11 -4.12 -11.46 -7.10
CA VAL A 11 -4.12 -10.28 -6.26
C VAL A 11 -3.08 -9.40 -6.90
N CYS A 12 -3.51 -8.57 -7.85
CA CYS A 12 -2.65 -7.62 -8.53
C CYS A 12 -2.05 -6.73 -7.47
N THR A 13 -0.84 -7.07 -7.05
CA THR A 13 -0.04 -6.26 -6.17
C THR A 13 0.76 -5.36 -7.07
N CYS A 14 0.70 -4.07 -6.78
CA CYS A 14 1.38 -3.06 -7.55
C CYS A 14 2.22 -2.25 -6.56
N PRO A 15 3.39 -1.75 -6.97
CA PRO A 15 4.10 -0.81 -6.14
C PRO A 15 3.22 0.43 -5.92
N LEU A 16 3.36 1.05 -4.75
CA LEU A 16 2.51 2.16 -4.33
C LEU A 16 2.60 3.36 -5.30
N VAL A 17 3.74 3.50 -6.00
CA VAL A 17 3.93 4.47 -7.10
C VAL A 17 2.96 4.31 -8.25
N ASP A 18 2.47 3.11 -8.51
CA ASP A 18 1.62 2.77 -9.66
C ASP A 18 0.11 2.85 -9.33
N SER A 19 -0.24 2.85 -8.04
CA SER A 19 -1.65 2.95 -7.60
C SER A 19 -2.36 4.21 -8.14
N GLU A 20 -3.68 4.23 -8.26
CA GLU A 20 -4.36 5.45 -8.71
C GLU A 20 -4.61 6.43 -7.54
N THR A 21 -4.63 7.74 -7.83
CA THR A 21 -5.06 8.73 -6.82
C THR A 21 -6.55 8.54 -6.53
N GLY A 22 -6.92 8.55 -5.24
CA GLY A 22 -8.30 8.36 -4.78
C GLY A 22 -8.66 6.89 -4.53
N SER A 23 -7.76 5.96 -4.84
CA SER A 23 -7.95 4.54 -4.53
C SER A 23 -7.42 4.18 -3.14
N ALA A 24 -8.16 3.32 -2.44
CA ALA A 24 -7.69 2.66 -1.23
C ALA A 24 -6.89 1.41 -1.60
N ALA A 25 -5.81 1.16 -0.88
CA ALA A 25 -4.96 0.01 -1.03
C ALA A 25 -4.55 -0.53 0.35
N THR A 26 -4.18 -1.79 0.42
CA THR A 26 -3.63 -2.41 1.61
C THR A 26 -2.15 -2.67 1.38
N VAL A 27 -1.29 -2.28 2.33
CA VAL A 27 0.14 -2.60 2.25
C VAL A 27 0.30 -4.11 2.39
N VAL A 28 1.01 -4.74 1.47
CA VAL A 28 1.29 -6.18 1.49
C VAL A 28 2.70 -6.43 1.98
N ALA A 29 3.67 -5.65 1.49
CA ALA A 29 5.07 -5.78 1.86
C ALA A 29 5.74 -4.40 1.83
N ILE A 30 6.75 -4.22 2.68
CA ILE A 30 7.59 -3.02 2.72
C ILE A 30 9.04 -3.47 2.56
N GLU A 31 9.58 -3.32 1.35
CA GLU A 31 10.97 -3.60 1.00
C GLU A 31 11.83 -2.32 1.16
N CYS A 32 11.71 -1.67 2.31
CA CYS A 32 12.54 -0.51 2.67
C CYS A 32 13.56 -0.90 3.76
N GLY A 33 14.59 -0.08 3.98
CA GLY A 33 15.55 -0.31 5.05
C GLY A 33 14.87 -0.35 6.44
N GLU A 34 15.47 -1.06 7.40
CA GLU A 34 14.93 -1.18 8.77
C GLU A 34 14.62 0.18 9.43
N SER A 35 15.43 1.20 9.14
CA SER A 35 15.24 2.56 9.64
C SER A 35 13.96 3.19 9.08
N GLU A 36 13.75 3.10 7.77
CA GLU A 36 12.53 3.57 7.12
C GLU A 36 11.31 2.78 7.56
N ALA A 37 11.39 1.44 7.61
CA ALA A 37 10.30 0.59 8.07
C ALA A 37 9.90 0.87 9.53
N CYS A 38 10.86 1.16 10.41
CA CYS A 38 10.58 1.58 11.78
C CYS A 38 9.82 2.92 11.82
N ARG A 39 10.25 3.89 11.00
CA ARG A 39 9.59 5.20 10.91
C ARG A 39 8.18 5.09 10.33
N LEU A 40 8.00 4.29 9.28
CA LEU A 40 6.68 4.03 8.68
C LEU A 40 5.73 3.39 9.70
N ARG A 41 6.19 2.38 10.46
CA ARG A 41 5.41 1.76 11.53
C ARG A 41 5.01 2.75 12.62
N ALA A 42 5.93 3.62 13.04
CA ALA A 42 5.63 4.68 14.00
C ALA A 42 4.57 5.69 13.50
N LEU A 43 4.46 5.84 12.18
CA LEU A 43 3.48 6.69 11.50
C LEU A 43 2.17 5.93 11.17
N GLY A 44 2.09 4.63 11.46
CA GLY A 44 0.93 3.78 11.20
C GLY A 44 0.94 3.07 9.85
N LEU A 45 2.01 3.20 9.05
CA LEU A 45 2.18 2.48 7.78
C LEU A 45 3.00 1.20 8.01
N TYR A 46 2.31 0.06 7.99
CA TYR A 46 2.88 -1.27 8.24
C TYR A 46 2.20 -2.32 7.34
N GLU A 47 2.73 -3.53 7.29
CA GLU A 47 2.16 -4.61 6.49
C GLU A 47 0.73 -4.95 6.98
N GLY A 48 -0.23 -4.92 6.06
CA GLY A 48 -1.66 -5.05 6.36
C GLY A 48 -2.37 -3.74 6.69
N ALA A 49 -1.65 -2.61 6.79
CA ALA A 49 -2.28 -1.31 6.98
C ALA A 49 -3.09 -0.89 5.75
N GLN A 50 -4.25 -0.28 5.98
CA GLN A 50 -5.04 0.35 4.93
C GLN A 50 -4.53 1.76 4.68
N VAL A 51 -4.26 2.05 3.42
CA VAL A 51 -3.78 3.33 2.95
C VAL A 51 -4.69 3.84 1.84
N SER A 52 -4.94 5.13 1.80
CA SER A 52 -5.70 5.78 0.72
C SER A 52 -4.81 6.74 0.01
N VAL A 53 -4.63 6.58 -1.30
CA VAL A 53 -3.82 7.52 -2.08
C VAL A 53 -4.59 8.81 -2.23
N VAL A 54 -4.10 9.91 -1.65
CA VAL A 54 -4.74 11.23 -1.71
C VAL A 54 -4.26 12.03 -2.91
N GLY A 55 -2.99 11.86 -3.32
CA GLY A 55 -2.43 12.59 -4.45
C GLY A 55 -1.02 12.15 -4.83
N LYS A 56 -0.61 12.42 -6.07
CA LYS A 56 0.71 12.06 -6.61
C LYS A 56 1.41 13.22 -7.34
N ARG A 57 1.42 14.43 -6.78
CA ARG A 57 1.91 15.62 -7.51
C ARG A 57 3.44 15.75 -7.54
N HIS A 58 4.07 15.92 -6.38
CA HIS A 58 5.53 16.02 -6.23
C HIS A 58 6.07 14.91 -5.33
N CYS A 59 5.30 14.58 -4.29
CA CYS A 59 5.49 13.41 -3.45
C CYS A 59 4.17 12.64 -3.44
N LEU A 60 4.26 11.34 -3.16
CA LEU A 60 3.11 10.49 -3.03
C LEU A 60 2.41 10.76 -1.68
N LEU A 61 1.25 11.42 -1.73
CA LEU A 61 0.45 11.72 -0.55
C LEU A 61 -0.51 10.56 -0.29
N VAL A 62 -0.35 9.89 0.85
CA VAL A 62 -1.23 8.81 1.29
C VAL A 62 -1.83 9.12 2.66
N ASP A 63 -3.08 8.76 2.86
CA ASP A 63 -3.74 8.78 4.16
C ASP A 63 -3.71 7.38 4.76
N VAL A 64 -3.24 7.26 6.00
CA VAL A 64 -3.13 6.00 6.71
C VAL A 64 -3.85 6.16 8.04
N SER A 65 -5.02 5.54 8.16
CA SER A 65 -5.88 5.65 9.35
C SER A 65 -6.09 7.10 9.82
N GLY A 66 -6.23 8.06 8.90
CA GLY A 66 -6.42 9.49 9.20
C GLY A 66 -5.13 10.30 9.35
N THR A 67 -3.95 9.69 9.13
CA THR A 67 -2.66 10.39 9.11
C THR A 67 -2.19 10.56 7.66
N ARG A 68 -2.00 11.81 7.23
CA ARG A 68 -1.50 12.12 5.88
C ARG A 68 0.02 12.10 5.84
N LEU A 69 0.56 11.21 5.03
CA LEU A 69 1.98 10.97 4.86
C LEU A 69 2.40 11.31 3.44
N ALA A 70 3.49 12.06 3.32
CA ALA A 70 4.15 12.31 2.04
C ALA A 70 5.32 11.33 1.90
N LEU A 71 5.21 10.41 0.95
CA LEU A 71 6.23 9.43 0.61
C LEU A 71 6.99 9.90 -0.64
N GLY A 72 8.31 9.75 -0.62
CA GLY A 72 9.12 9.90 -1.83
C GLY A 72 8.85 8.76 -2.81
N ALA A 73 9.18 8.98 -4.09
CA ALA A 73 9.05 7.94 -5.12
C ALA A 73 9.86 6.68 -4.78
N ASP A 74 11.07 6.86 -4.24
CA ASP A 74 11.98 5.79 -3.80
C ASP A 74 11.34 4.88 -2.74
N LEU A 75 10.80 5.46 -1.66
CA LEU A 75 10.05 4.72 -0.65
C LEU A 75 8.81 4.03 -1.22
N ALA A 76 8.07 4.72 -2.08
CA ALA A 76 6.86 4.17 -2.67
C ALA A 76 7.14 3.03 -3.66
N GLU A 77 8.33 2.97 -4.25
CA GLU A 77 8.77 1.89 -5.14
C GLU A 77 9.03 0.61 -4.36
N GLY A 78 9.62 0.73 -3.16
CA GLY A 78 9.82 -0.39 -2.24
C GLY A 78 8.56 -0.82 -1.47
N ILE A 79 7.46 -0.08 -1.55
CA ILE A 79 6.20 -0.44 -0.88
C ILE A 79 5.28 -1.14 -1.88
N THR A 80 5.01 -2.41 -1.61
CA THR A 80 4.05 -3.20 -2.38
C THR A 80 2.67 -3.09 -1.76
N VAL A 81 1.68 -2.68 -2.55
CA VAL A 81 0.29 -2.58 -2.10
C VAL A 81 -0.65 -3.39 -2.96
N ARG A 82 -1.76 -3.79 -2.35
CA ARG A 82 -2.90 -4.39 -3.03
C ARG A 82 -4.03 -3.37 -3.09
N PRO A 83 -4.39 -2.84 -4.27
CA PRO A 83 -5.55 -1.97 -4.40
C PRO A 83 -6.80 -2.71 -3.93
N GLN A 84 -7.56 -2.06 -3.06
CA GLN A 84 -8.84 -2.56 -2.58
C GLN A 84 -9.89 -2.11 -3.60
N GLY A 85 -9.97 -2.84 -4.71
CA GLY A 85 -11.00 -2.63 -5.72
C GLY A 85 -12.36 -2.60 -5.04
N ARG A 86 -13.01 -1.45 -5.06
CA ARG A 86 -14.35 -1.32 -4.48
C ARG A 86 -15.27 -2.16 -5.37
N ILE A 87 -15.63 -3.35 -4.91
CA ILE A 87 -16.76 -4.09 -5.48
C ILE A 87 -18.01 -3.25 -5.19
N ALA A 88 -18.38 -2.41 -6.16
CA ALA A 88 -19.70 -1.81 -6.20
C ALA A 88 -20.71 -2.96 -6.32
N SER A 89 -21.54 -3.14 -5.29
CA SER A 89 -22.72 -4.00 -5.32
C SER A 89 -23.87 -3.30 -6.02
#